data_AF-A0A932NSQ5-F1
#
_entry.id   AF-A0A932NSQ5-F1
#
_cell.length_a   1.000
_cell.length_b   1.000
_cell.length_c   1.000
_cell.angle_alpha   90.00
_cell.angle_beta   90.00
_cell.angle_gamma   90.00
#
_symmetry.space_group_name_H-M   'P 1'
#
loop_
_entity.id
_entity.type
_entity.pdbx_description
1 polymer ?
#
loop_
_entity_poly.entity_id
_entity_poly.type
_entity_poly.pdbx_seq_one_letter_code
_entity_poly.pdbx_strand_id
1 'polypeptide(L)'
;MSLARLWQRQDKRPQARALLADATDAVTAADKASPTRPMTGAEYLESLRDGREIWIYGERVPDVTTHPAFRNTARMIARLYDALHDQALKPVLTTATDTGSGGYTHRYFRAPMSWEAQLAGRDAIAAWARLTYGWLGRAPDYK
;
A
#
# COMPACT_ATOMS: atom_id res chain seq x y z
N MET A 1 32.40 -51.36 -5.80
CA MET A 1 32.00 -50.06 -6.35
C MET A 1 31.19 -50.28 -7.62
N SER A 2 29.86 -50.08 -7.58
CA SER A 2 29.06 -49.74 -8.76
C SER A 2 27.68 -49.24 -8.30
N LEU A 3 27.18 -48.24 -9.03
CA LEU A 3 26.05 -47.37 -8.74
C LEU A 3 24.72 -48.01 -9.16
N ALA A 4 23.84 -48.33 -8.21
CA ALA A 4 22.42 -48.57 -8.49
C ALA A 4 21.59 -48.20 -7.25
N ARG A 5 21.47 -46.90 -7.03
CA ARG A 5 20.67 -46.29 -5.98
C ARG A 5 19.20 -46.27 -6.36
N LEU A 6 18.38 -46.59 -5.36
CA LEU A 6 17.09 -45.97 -5.04
C LEU A 6 16.10 -45.77 -6.20
N TRP A 7 15.21 -46.73 -6.44
CA TRP A 7 13.85 -46.46 -6.93
C TRP A 7 12.85 -47.52 -6.41
N GLN A 8 12.82 -47.69 -5.08
CA GLN A 8 11.80 -48.51 -4.42
C GLN A 8 10.63 -47.59 -4.02
N ARG A 9 9.67 -47.48 -4.95
CA ARG A 9 8.23 -47.24 -4.77
C ARG A 9 7.79 -46.90 -3.33
N GLN A 10 7.60 -45.62 -3.04
CA GLN A 10 6.67 -45.16 -2.00
C GLN A 10 5.64 -44.24 -2.65
N ASP A 11 4.53 -44.85 -3.03
CA ASP A 11 3.30 -44.17 -3.40
C ASP A 11 2.57 -43.81 -2.09
N LYS A 12 2.81 -42.59 -1.59
CA LYS A 12 2.08 -42.01 -0.45
C LYS A 12 1.70 -40.58 -0.77
N ARG A 13 0.63 -40.39 -1.53
CA ARG A 13 -0.09 -39.11 -1.61
C ARG A 13 -1.48 -39.22 -0.97
N PRO A 14 -1.61 -38.88 0.32
CA PRO A 14 -2.86 -38.34 0.83
C PRO A 14 -2.56 -36.98 1.48
N GLN A 15 -2.65 -35.88 0.72
CA GLN A 15 -2.63 -34.52 1.29
C GLN A 15 -3.01 -33.37 0.34
N ALA A 16 -3.27 -33.61 -0.96
CA ALA A 16 -3.66 -32.52 -1.87
C ALA A 16 -5.11 -32.04 -1.67
N ARG A 17 -5.99 -32.84 -1.06
CA ARG A 17 -7.42 -32.55 -0.94
C ARG A 17 -7.79 -31.76 0.32
N ALA A 18 -6.93 -31.78 1.35
CA ALA A 18 -7.11 -31.01 2.58
C ALA A 18 -6.68 -29.53 2.41
N LEU A 19 -5.68 -29.26 1.57
CA LEU A 19 -5.22 -27.90 1.25
C LEU A 19 -6.25 -27.09 0.43
N LEU A 20 -7.11 -27.75 -0.33
CA LEU A 20 -8.17 -27.09 -1.10
C LEU A 20 -9.37 -26.70 -0.23
N ALA A 21 -9.65 -27.44 0.86
CA ALA A 21 -10.73 -27.10 1.78
C ALA A 21 -10.39 -25.85 2.61
N ASP A 22 -9.16 -25.74 3.10
CA ASP A 22 -8.65 -24.57 3.84
C ASP A 22 -8.65 -23.28 3.00
N ALA A 23 -8.37 -23.41 1.69
CA ALA A 23 -8.50 -22.31 0.75
C ALA A 23 -9.97 -21.89 0.51
N THR A 24 -10.93 -22.80 0.70
CA THR A 24 -12.36 -22.49 0.51
C THR A 24 -12.93 -21.77 1.73
N ASP A 25 -12.45 -22.08 2.93
CA ASP A 25 -12.85 -21.41 4.18
C ASP A 25 -12.17 -20.04 4.36
N ALA A 26 -10.98 -19.81 3.80
CA ALA A 26 -10.35 -18.49 3.75
C ALA A 26 -11.09 -17.52 2.81
N VAL A 27 -11.78 -18.02 1.78
CA VAL A 27 -12.55 -17.22 0.83
C VAL A 27 -13.88 -16.74 1.43
N THR A 28 -14.42 -17.43 2.45
CA THR A 28 -15.69 -17.07 3.08
C THR A 28 -15.56 -16.13 4.29
N ALA A 29 -14.34 -15.83 4.74
CA ALA A 29 -14.07 -14.85 5.82
C ALA A 29 -13.89 -13.40 5.33
N ALA A 30 -14.07 -13.13 4.03
CA ALA A 30 -13.92 -11.81 3.43
C ALA A 30 -15.26 -11.03 3.34
N ASP A 31 -16.03 -10.98 4.43
CA ASP A 31 -17.22 -10.12 4.53
C ASP A 31 -16.94 -8.81 5.29
N LYS A 32 -15.70 -8.31 5.14
CA LYS A 32 -15.41 -6.88 5.24
C LYS A 32 -15.18 -6.41 3.82
N ALA A 33 -16.07 -5.56 3.30
CA ALA A 33 -15.89 -4.93 2.00
C ALA A 33 -14.44 -4.42 1.89
N SER A 34 -13.67 -4.97 0.95
CA SER A 34 -12.28 -4.57 0.74
C SER A 34 -12.27 -3.06 0.47
N PRO A 35 -11.42 -2.26 1.14
CA PRO A 35 -11.42 -0.82 0.96
C PRO A 35 -11.21 -0.46 -0.51
N THR A 36 -12.16 0.28 -1.07
CA THR A 36 -12.23 0.60 -2.51
C THR A 36 -11.51 1.90 -2.87
N ARG A 37 -10.92 2.58 -1.87
CA ARG A 37 -10.18 3.82 -2.05
C ARG A 37 -9.03 3.94 -1.06
N PRO A 38 -8.00 4.74 -1.38
CA PRO A 38 -6.98 5.12 -0.41
C PRO A 38 -7.58 5.96 0.72
N MET A 39 -6.82 6.12 1.80
CA MET A 39 -7.16 7.01 2.91
C MET A 39 -7.37 8.45 2.41
N THR A 40 -8.26 9.19 3.07
CA THR A 40 -8.25 10.66 3.03
C THR A 40 -7.14 11.21 3.91
N GLY A 41 -6.84 12.50 3.82
CA GLY A 41 -5.88 13.15 4.71
C GLY A 41 -6.28 13.05 6.18
N ALA A 42 -7.57 13.16 6.48
CA ALA A 42 -8.09 13.00 7.84
C ALA A 42 -7.90 11.56 8.37
N GLU A 43 -8.23 10.55 7.55
CA GLU A 43 -8.02 9.13 7.90
C GLU A 43 -6.54 8.81 8.08
N TYR A 44 -5.67 9.38 7.24
CA TYR A 44 -4.23 9.24 7.37
C TYR A 44 -3.74 9.82 8.72
N LEU A 45 -4.14 11.04 9.07
CA LEU A 45 -3.75 11.64 10.35
C LEU A 45 -4.24 10.82 11.53
N GLU A 46 -5.48 10.32 11.48
CA GLU A 46 -6.01 9.44 12.54
C GLU A 46 -5.23 8.14 12.64
N SER A 47 -4.81 7.54 11.51
CA SER A 47 -3.97 6.34 11.51
C SER A 47 -2.61 6.50 12.19
N LEU A 48 -2.14 7.75 12.38
CA LEU A 48 -0.89 8.03 13.08
C LEU A 48 -1.04 8.02 14.61
N ARG A 49 -2.27 7.97 15.13
CA ARG A 49 -2.60 7.96 16.57
C ARG A 49 -2.70 6.53 17.10
N ASP A 50 -1.67 5.74 16.85
CA ASP A 50 -1.60 4.30 17.13
C ASP A 50 -0.77 3.96 18.37
N GLY A 51 -0.29 4.97 19.10
CA GLY A 51 0.58 4.77 20.26
C GLY A 51 2.04 4.45 19.91
N ARG A 52 2.48 4.71 18.66
CA ARG A 52 3.88 4.55 18.25
C ARG A 52 4.86 5.23 19.19
N GLU A 53 6.00 4.58 19.36
CA GLU A 53 7.07 5.06 20.22
C GLU A 53 8.08 5.90 19.41
N ILE A 54 8.04 7.21 19.62
CA ILE A 54 8.93 8.17 18.97
C ILE A 54 9.59 9.04 20.04
N TRP A 55 10.90 9.23 19.91
CA TRP A 55 11.71 10.02 20.82
C TRP A 55 12.37 11.16 20.07
N ILE A 56 12.31 12.38 20.62
CA ILE A 56 13.02 13.54 20.09
C ILE A 56 13.37 14.47 21.25
N TYR A 57 14.54 15.10 21.22
CA TYR A 57 15.01 16.00 22.29
C TYR A 57 14.99 15.39 23.71
N GLY A 58 15.16 14.06 23.82
CA GLY A 58 15.16 13.35 25.11
C GLY A 58 13.78 13.03 25.67
N GLU A 59 12.69 13.38 24.97
CA GLU A 59 11.32 13.15 25.40
C GLU A 59 10.58 12.22 24.44
N ARG A 60 9.64 11.44 25.00
CA ARG A 60 8.73 10.61 24.21
C ARG A 60 7.60 11.47 23.67
N VAL A 61 7.34 11.36 22.37
CA VAL A 61 6.24 12.07 21.71
C VAL A 61 4.94 11.29 21.90
N PRO A 62 3.92 11.88 22.56
CA PRO A 62 2.65 11.20 22.78
C PRO A 62 1.78 11.15 21.51
N ASP A 63 1.87 12.17 20.66
CA ASP A 63 1.07 12.29 19.42
C ASP A 63 1.84 13.08 18.35
N VAL A 64 2.18 12.41 17.26
CA VAL A 64 2.92 13.01 16.13
C VAL A 64 2.10 14.01 15.31
N THR A 65 0.77 13.91 15.35
CA THR A 65 -0.11 14.77 14.57
C THR A 65 -0.18 16.19 15.14
N THR A 66 0.11 16.33 16.44
CA THR A 66 0.05 17.60 17.18
C THR A 66 1.43 18.12 17.59
N HIS A 67 2.44 17.24 17.74
CA HIS A 67 3.78 17.63 18.17
C HIS A 67 4.44 18.67 17.23
N PRO A 68 5.02 19.76 17.75
CA PRO A 68 5.57 20.86 16.93
C PRO A 68 6.58 20.43 15.87
N ALA A 69 7.40 19.41 16.16
CA ALA A 69 8.41 18.91 15.22
C ALA A 69 7.82 18.19 13.99
N PHE A 70 6.60 17.65 14.08
CA PHE A 70 6.04 16.75 13.07
C PHE A 70 4.72 17.23 12.45
N ARG A 71 3.92 17.99 13.19
CA ARG A 71 2.54 18.37 12.80
C ARG A 71 2.41 18.97 11.40
N ASN A 72 3.39 19.78 10.96
CA ASN A 72 3.36 20.40 9.63
C ASN A 72 3.66 19.37 8.54
N THR A 73 4.67 18.53 8.72
CA THR A 73 5.01 17.46 7.78
C THR A 73 3.87 16.44 7.68
N ALA A 74 3.26 16.06 8.80
CA ALA A 74 2.09 15.19 8.82
C ALA A 74 0.92 15.79 8.00
N ARG A 75 0.63 17.09 8.18
CA ARG A 75 -0.38 17.80 7.37
C ARG A 75 0.00 17.87 5.88
N MET A 76 1.27 18.00 5.54
CA MET A 76 1.71 17.98 4.14
C MET A 76 1.49 16.62 3.50
N ILE A 77 1.74 15.53 4.22
CA ILE A 77 1.44 14.17 3.72
C ILE A 77 -0.07 13.97 3.61
N ALA A 78 -0.86 14.47 4.58
CA ALA A 78 -2.32 14.42 4.51
C ALA A 78 -2.86 15.08 3.23
N ARG A 79 -2.28 16.21 2.79
CA ARG A 79 -2.65 16.86 1.51
C ARG A 79 -2.40 15.96 0.28
N LEU A 80 -1.39 15.09 0.31
CA LEU A 80 -1.14 14.14 -0.78
C LEU A 80 -2.25 13.09 -0.85
N TYR A 81 -2.73 12.61 0.31
CA TYR A 81 -3.88 11.72 0.38
C TYR A 81 -5.16 12.39 -0.10
N ASP A 82 -5.42 13.64 0.33
CA ASP A 82 -6.59 14.40 -0.13
C ASP A 82 -6.59 14.60 -1.67
N ALA A 83 -5.41 14.81 -2.27
CA ALA A 83 -5.28 14.96 -3.72
C ALA A 83 -5.75 13.73 -4.52
N LEU A 84 -5.75 12.52 -3.94
CA LEU A 84 -6.28 11.31 -4.60
C LEU A 84 -7.81 11.35 -4.77
N HIS A 85 -8.48 12.23 -4.02
CA HIS A 85 -9.92 12.41 -3.99
C HIS A 85 -10.38 13.69 -4.72
N ASP A 86 -9.47 14.61 -5.01
CA ASP A 86 -9.72 15.83 -5.79
C ASP A 86 -10.07 15.49 -7.24
N GLN A 87 -11.24 15.92 -7.71
CA GLN A 87 -11.73 15.67 -9.06
C GLN A 87 -10.78 16.21 -10.15
N ALA A 88 -10.07 17.30 -9.90
CA ALA A 88 -9.14 17.88 -10.87
C ALA A 88 -7.85 17.05 -11.02
N LEU A 89 -7.38 16.44 -9.92
CA LEU A 89 -6.11 15.71 -9.89
C LEU A 89 -6.29 14.20 -10.07
N LYS A 90 -7.45 13.66 -9.72
CA LYS A 90 -7.79 12.23 -9.78
C LYS A 90 -7.47 11.56 -11.13
N PRO A 91 -7.77 12.18 -12.31
CA PRO A 91 -7.44 11.57 -13.60
C PRO A 91 -5.93 11.37 -13.81
N VAL A 92 -5.10 12.25 -13.25
CA VAL A 92 -3.64 12.17 -13.34
C VAL A 92 -3.10 11.22 -12.28
N LEU A 93 -3.56 11.34 -11.03
CA LEU A 93 -2.97 10.65 -9.88
C LEU A 93 -3.39 9.18 -9.75
N THR A 94 -4.58 8.80 -10.24
CA THR A 94 -5.18 7.51 -9.88
C THR A 94 -5.38 6.55 -11.04
N THR A 95 -5.49 5.27 -10.72
CA THR A 95 -5.89 4.17 -11.61
C THR A 95 -6.73 3.16 -10.84
N ALA A 96 -7.52 2.35 -11.54
CA ALA A 96 -8.15 1.18 -10.94
C ALA A 96 -7.10 0.23 -10.35
N THR A 97 -7.44 -0.39 -9.21
CA THR A 97 -6.65 -1.46 -8.59
C THR A 97 -6.67 -2.73 -9.45
N ASP A 98 -5.64 -3.55 -9.35
CA ASP A 98 -5.53 -4.87 -9.99
C ASP A 98 -5.95 -6.04 -9.06
N THR A 99 -6.52 -5.73 -7.89
CA THR A 99 -6.86 -6.69 -6.84
C THR A 99 -8.27 -7.29 -6.95
N GLY A 100 -9.08 -6.85 -7.91
CA GLY A 100 -10.50 -7.24 -8.01
C GLY A 100 -11.44 -6.49 -7.04
N SER A 101 -10.92 -5.55 -6.23
CA SER A 101 -11.73 -4.78 -5.26
C SER A 101 -12.74 -3.80 -5.88
N GLY A 102 -12.66 -3.53 -7.19
CA GLY A 102 -13.42 -2.46 -7.85
C GLY A 102 -12.99 -1.04 -7.44
N GLY A 103 -11.91 -0.91 -6.68
CA GLY A 103 -11.40 0.35 -6.18
C GLY A 103 -10.37 1.04 -7.08
N TYR A 104 -9.82 2.13 -6.57
CA TYR A 104 -8.72 2.87 -7.18
C TYR A 104 -7.55 3.08 -6.21
N THR A 105 -6.38 3.35 -6.76
CA THR A 105 -5.17 3.68 -6.01
C THR A 105 -4.31 4.69 -6.77
N HIS A 106 -3.27 5.22 -6.15
CA HIS A 106 -2.29 6.05 -6.84
C HIS A 106 -1.59 5.25 -7.95
N ARG A 107 -1.37 5.83 -9.14
CA ARG A 107 -0.85 5.11 -10.31
C ARG A 107 0.42 4.32 -10.03
N TYR A 108 1.32 4.88 -9.23
CA TYR A 108 2.62 4.27 -8.96
C TYR A 108 2.60 3.11 -7.95
N PHE A 109 1.45 2.86 -7.30
CA PHE A 109 1.23 1.71 -6.42
C PHE A 109 0.84 0.45 -7.21
N ARG A 110 0.41 0.61 -8.46
CA ARG A 110 0.15 -0.50 -9.38
C ARG A 110 1.39 -0.76 -10.23
N ALA A 111 1.73 -2.03 -10.44
CA ALA A 111 2.82 -2.40 -11.34
C ALA A 111 2.48 -1.98 -12.80
N PRO A 112 3.34 -1.22 -13.49
CA PRO A 112 3.10 -0.85 -14.87
C PRO A 112 3.30 -2.06 -15.78
N MET A 113 2.29 -2.38 -16.60
CA MET A 113 2.31 -3.49 -17.57
C MET A 113 2.50 -3.02 -19.02
N SER A 114 2.77 -1.73 -19.21
CA SER A 114 3.06 -1.12 -20.50
C SER A 114 3.91 0.14 -20.32
N TRP A 115 4.50 0.63 -21.41
CA TRP A 115 5.28 1.87 -21.36
C TRP A 115 4.38 3.08 -21.09
N GLU A 116 3.14 3.09 -21.58
CA GLU A 116 2.16 4.15 -21.30
C GLU A 116 1.82 4.19 -19.82
N ALA A 117 1.63 3.02 -19.20
CA ALA A 117 1.38 2.92 -17.77
C ALA A 117 2.58 3.43 -16.95
N GLN A 118 3.81 3.14 -17.41
CA GLN A 118 5.02 3.67 -16.79
C GLN A 118 5.12 5.19 -16.91
N LEU A 119 4.77 5.75 -18.07
CA LEU A 119 4.74 7.19 -18.31
C LEU A 119 3.69 7.89 -17.44
N ALA A 120 2.49 7.32 -17.36
CA ALA A 120 1.44 7.82 -16.48
C ALA A 120 1.84 7.74 -14.99
N GLY A 121 2.58 6.70 -14.60
CA GLY A 121 3.18 6.59 -13.27
C GLY A 121 4.17 7.71 -12.96
N ARG A 122 5.07 8.04 -13.91
CA ARG A 122 5.97 9.19 -13.82
C ARG A 122 5.21 10.50 -13.63
N ASP A 123 4.14 10.72 -14.41
CA ASP A 123 3.36 11.95 -14.34
C ASP A 123 2.61 12.09 -13.01
N ALA A 124 2.12 10.98 -12.45
CA ALA A 124 1.53 10.95 -11.12
C ALA A 124 2.54 11.31 -10.02
N ILE A 125 3.76 10.75 -10.06
CA ILE A 125 4.86 11.12 -9.14
C ILE A 125 5.15 12.62 -9.25
N ALA A 126 5.28 13.15 -10.47
CA ALA A 126 5.55 14.57 -10.69
C ALA A 126 4.42 15.47 -10.16
N ALA A 127 3.15 15.03 -10.28
CA ALA A 127 2.01 15.76 -9.74
C ALA A 127 2.06 15.84 -8.20
N TRP A 128 2.37 14.75 -7.50
CA TRP A 128 2.59 14.77 -6.04
C TRP A 128 3.82 15.60 -5.63
N ALA A 129 4.92 15.47 -6.37
CA ALA A 129 6.12 16.27 -6.11
C ALA A 129 5.82 17.79 -6.17
N ARG A 130 4.97 18.25 -7.10
CA ARG A 130 4.56 19.65 -7.20
C ARG A 130 3.79 20.15 -5.98
N LEU A 131 2.98 19.32 -5.32
CA LEU A 131 2.24 19.70 -4.10
C LEU A 131 3.17 20.01 -2.92
N THR A 132 4.37 19.44 -2.92
CA THR A 132 5.41 19.68 -1.91
C THR A 132 6.57 20.52 -2.44
N TYR A 133 6.43 21.07 -3.65
CA TYR A 133 7.49 21.78 -4.38
C TYR A 133 8.81 21.01 -4.49
N GLY A 134 8.74 19.67 -4.53
CA GLY A 134 9.90 18.78 -4.64
C GLY A 134 10.70 18.57 -3.36
N TRP A 135 10.29 19.14 -2.21
CA TRP A 135 11.05 19.06 -0.95
C TRP A 135 10.81 17.77 -0.17
N LEU A 136 9.67 17.09 -0.38
CA LEU A 136 9.35 15.86 0.32
C LEU A 136 9.83 14.62 -0.47
N GLY A 137 11.11 14.30 -0.35
CA GLY A 137 11.73 13.16 -1.07
C GLY A 137 11.39 11.76 -0.56
N ARG A 138 10.62 11.65 0.53
CA ARG A 138 10.11 10.40 1.12
C ARG A 138 8.59 10.45 1.28
N ALA A 139 7.94 10.93 0.23
CA ALA A 139 6.49 10.83 0.10
C ALA A 139 6.05 9.36 -0.07
N PRO A 140 4.76 9.02 0.15
CA PRO A 140 4.29 7.63 0.16
C PRO A 140 4.48 6.84 -1.14
N ASP A 141 4.73 7.50 -2.28
CA ASP A 141 5.01 6.87 -3.58
C ASP A 141 6.43 6.36 -3.73
N TYR A 142 7.33 6.74 -2.82
CA TYR A 142 8.71 6.27 -2.80
C TYR A 142 8.80 4.79 -2.39
N LYS A 143 9.68 4.02 -3.05
CA LYS A 143 9.96 2.60 -2.75
C LYS A 143 11.27 2.45 -1.97
#